data_AF-A0A9E5KKT7-F1
#
_entry.id   AF-A0A9E5KKT7-F1
#
_cell.length_a   1.000
_cell.length_b   1.000
_cell.length_c   1.000
_cell.angle_alpha   90.00
_cell.angle_beta   90.00
_cell.angle_gamma   90.00
#
_symmetry.space_group_name_H-M   'P 1'
#
loop_
_entity.id
_entity.type
_entity.pdbx_description
1 polymer ?
#
loop_
_entity_poly.entity_id
_entity_poly.type
_entity_poly.pdbx_seq_one_letter_code
_entity_poly.pdbx_strand_id
1 'polypeptide(L)' 'AAGVKVEVDAINRPGTMVSGNVTFSDGQIADWYLDMEGRPGLAPRTPGYRPSQGDIMDFQVKLDAALRQAGY' A
#
# COMPACT_ATOMS: atom_id res chain seq x y z
N ALA A 1 9.55 -11.23 -13.61
CA ALA A 1 9.42 -10.47 -12.34
C ALA A 1 8.01 -10.66 -11.82
N ALA A 2 7.83 -10.94 -10.52
CA ALA A 2 6.51 -10.83 -9.91
C ALA A 2 6.17 -9.34 -9.84
N GLY A 3 4.97 -8.92 -10.25
CA GLY A 3 4.57 -7.51 -10.20
C GLY A 3 4.18 -7.09 -8.79
N VAL A 4 4.08 -5.77 -8.54
CA VAL A 4 3.59 -5.23 -7.27
C VAL A 4 2.17 -5.73 -6.99
N LYS A 5 1.85 -6.16 -5.79
CA LYS A 5 0.50 -6.60 -5.39
C LYS A 5 0.01 -5.73 -4.24
N VAL A 6 -1.19 -5.16 -4.38
CA VAL A 6 -1.83 -4.32 -3.36
C VAL A 6 -3.09 -5.01 -2.89
N GLU A 7 -3.28 -5.03 -1.58
CA GLU A 7 -4.46 -5.59 -0.91
C GLU A 7 -4.99 -4.56 0.08
N VAL A 8 -6.31 -4.42 0.15
CA VAL A 8 -7.02 -3.59 1.14
C VAL A 8 -7.39 -4.49 2.32
N ASP A 9 -7.19 -4.01 3.55
CA ASP A 9 -7.60 -4.74 4.74
C ASP A 9 -9.11 -4.93 4.77
N ALA A 10 -9.57 -6.13 5.10
CA ALA A 10 -11.00 -6.40 5.30
C ALA A 10 -11.56 -5.78 6.60
N ILE A 11 -10.68 -5.40 7.54
CA ILE A 11 -11.03 -4.80 8.81
C ILE A 11 -10.38 -3.42 8.88
N ASN A 12 -11.19 -2.37 9.05
CA ASN A 12 -10.68 -1.02 9.25
C ASN A 12 -9.79 -0.95 10.49
N ARG A 13 -8.59 -0.37 10.32
CA ARG A 13 -7.68 -0.09 11.42
C ARG A 13 -8.08 1.23 12.09
N PRO A 14 -8.09 1.30 13.44
CA PRO A 14 -8.35 2.56 14.13
C PRO A 14 -7.37 3.66 13.70
N GLY A 15 -7.89 4.86 13.45
CA GLY A 15 -7.08 6.02 13.05
C GLY A 15 -6.77 6.09 11.56
N THR A 16 -7.24 5.13 10.75
CA THR A 16 -7.11 5.18 9.28
C THR A 16 -8.49 5.24 8.62
N MET A 17 -8.56 5.90 7.48
CA MET A 17 -9.74 5.87 6.61
C MET A 17 -9.79 4.52 5.87
N VAL A 18 -8.65 4.10 5.35
CA VAL A 18 -8.43 2.84 4.63
C VAL A 18 -6.98 2.40 4.83
N SER A 19 -6.74 1.10 4.87
CA SER A 19 -5.41 0.53 5.03
C SER A 19 -5.29 -0.81 4.31
N GLY A 20 -4.05 -1.31 4.22
CA GLY A 20 -3.78 -2.60 3.61
C GLY A 20 -2.30 -2.95 3.62
N ASN A 21 -1.92 -3.90 2.78
CA ASN A 21 -0.53 -4.25 2.52
C ASN A 21 -0.19 -4.16 1.04
N VAL A 22 1.10 -4.00 0.77
CA VAL A 22 1.70 -4.12 -0.55
C VAL A 22 2.85 -5.12 -0.50
N THR A 23 2.92 -6.00 -1.48
CA THR A 23 4.09 -6.83 -1.77
C THR A 23 4.75 -6.27 -3.03
N PHE A 24 5.99 -5.82 -2.92
CA PHE A 24 6.76 -5.25 -4.02
C PHE A 24 7.35 -6.33 -4.94
N SER A 25 7.88 -5.93 -6.09
CA SER A 25 8.37 -6.86 -7.11
C SER A 25 9.56 -7.73 -6.67
N ASP A 26 10.28 -7.29 -5.63
CA ASP A 26 11.36 -7.99 -4.95
C ASP A 26 10.89 -8.89 -3.78
N GLY A 27 9.57 -8.96 -3.56
CA GLY A 27 8.94 -9.74 -2.50
C GLY A 27 8.91 -9.07 -1.13
N GLN A 28 9.45 -7.85 -0.98
CA GLN A 28 9.37 -7.10 0.27
C GLN A 28 7.95 -6.60 0.53
N ILE A 29 7.59 -6.50 1.80
CA ILE A 29 6.23 -6.16 2.22
C ILE A 29 6.24 -4.84 3.00
N ALA A 30 5.25 -4.00 2.75
CA ALA A 30 4.94 -2.83 3.56
C ALA A 30 3.44 -2.78 3.88
N ASP A 31 3.13 -2.26 5.05
CA ASP A 31 1.77 -1.84 5.39
C ASP A 31 1.56 -0.40 4.86
N TRP A 32 0.39 -0.12 4.29
CA TRP A 32 0.03 1.21 3.82
C TRP A 32 -1.29 1.66 4.43
N TYR A 33 -1.49 2.97 4.52
CA TYR A 33 -2.74 3.55 4.99
C TYR A 33 -2.98 4.95 4.43
N LEU A 34 -4.24 5.37 4.40
CA LEU A 34 -4.63 6.77 4.37
C LEU A 34 -5.16 7.12 5.76
N ASP A 35 -4.63 8.18 6.37
CA ASP A 35 -5.19 8.69 7.62
C ASP A 35 -6.53 9.43 7.38
N MET A 36 -7.14 9.93 8.45
CA MET A 36 -8.43 10.64 8.37
C MET A 36 -8.34 11.99 7.63
N GLU A 37 -7.15 12.50 7.38
CA GLU A 37 -6.89 13.71 6.59
C GLU A 37 -6.57 13.35 5.12
N GLY A 38 -6.65 12.06 4.76
CA GLY A 38 -6.35 11.55 3.43
C GLY A 38 -4.85 11.47 3.12
N ARG A 39 -3.97 11.62 4.13
CA ARG A 39 -2.52 11.57 3.90
C ARG A 39 -2.04 10.13 3.85
N PRO A 40 -1.21 9.76 2.84
CA PRO A 40 -0.69 8.41 2.73
C PRO A 40 0.46 8.16 3.69
N GLY A 41 0.48 6.97 4.27
CA GLY A 41 1.61 6.41 5.00
C GLY A 41 2.03 5.05 4.42
N LEU A 42 3.32 4.77 4.47
CA LEU A 42 3.91 3.50 4.06
C LEU A 42 4.93 3.06 5.12
N ALA A 43 4.76 1.85 5.65
CA ALA A 43 5.59 1.27 6.69
C ALA A 43 6.18 -0.07 6.22
N PRO A 44 7.41 -0.09 5.70
CA PRO A 44 8.13 -1.32 5.39
C PRO A 44 8.26 -2.24 6.60
N ARG A 45 8.03 -3.54 6.42
CA ARG A 45 8.26 -4.55 7.47
C ARG A 45 9.73 -4.83 7.70
N THR A 46 10.56 -4.57 6.68
CA THR A 46 12.02 -4.69 6.75
C THR A 46 12.64 -3.34 7.10
N PRO A 47 13.34 -3.21 8.25
CA PRO A 47 14.00 -1.96 8.63
C PRO A 47 14.98 -1.48 7.56
N GLY A 48 14.89 -0.20 7.21
CA GLY A 48 15.77 0.43 6.22
C GLY A 48 15.46 0.09 4.76
N TYR A 49 14.46 -0.77 4.50
CA TYR A 49 14.04 -1.06 3.13
C TYR A 49 13.47 0.19 2.46
N ARG A 50 13.86 0.38 1.19
CA ARG A 50 13.36 1.43 0.31
C ARG A 50 12.93 0.76 -1.00
N PRO A 51 11.64 0.77 -1.34
CA PRO A 51 11.18 0.23 -2.62
C PRO A 51 11.84 0.99 -3.78
N SER A 52 12.00 0.31 -4.92
CA SER A 52 12.52 0.96 -6.12
C SER A 52 11.55 2.04 -6.62
N GLN A 53 12.03 2.98 -7.44
CA GLN A 53 11.15 3.99 -8.04
C GLN A 53 10.06 3.33 -8.91
N GLY A 54 10.38 2.25 -9.62
CA GLY A 54 9.43 1.48 -10.41
C GLY A 54 8.33 0.87 -9.53
N ASP A 55 8.72 0.25 -8.41
CA ASP A 55 7.79 -0.31 -7.44
C ASP A 55 6.86 0.74 -6.82
N ILE A 56 7.36 1.94 -6.52
CA ILE A 56 6.54 3.03 -6.01
C ILE A 56 5.53 3.49 -7.06
N MET A 57 5.93 3.66 -8.32
CA MET A 57 5.00 4.05 -9.39
C MET A 57 3.91 3.00 -9.61
N ASP A 58 4.29 1.72 -9.67
CA ASP A 58 3.34 0.61 -9.81
C ASP A 58 2.40 0.51 -8.59
N PHE A 59 2.93 0.73 -7.39
CA PHE A 59 2.14 0.79 -6.16
C PHE A 59 1.08 1.89 -6.23
N GLN A 60 1.43 3.10 -6.64
CA GLN A 60 0.47 4.22 -6.74
C GLN A 60 -0.68 3.90 -7.71
N VAL A 61 -0.37 3.34 -8.89
CA VAL A 61 -1.40 2.95 -9.88
C VAL A 61 -2.32 1.85 -9.34
N LYS A 62 -1.75 0.84 -8.68
CA LYS A 62 -2.53 -0.29 -8.13
C LYS A 62 -3.34 0.11 -6.90
N LEU A 63 -2.81 1.03 -6.09
CA LEU A 63 -3.51 1.58 -4.94
C LEU A 63 -4.76 2.34 -5.39
N ASP A 64 -4.65 3.25 -6.36
CA ASP A 64 -5.78 3.99 -6.93
C ASP A 64 -6.88 3.05 -7.46
N ALA A 65 -6.49 1.98 -8.17
CA ALA A 65 -7.43 0.96 -8.64
C ALA A 65 -8.11 0.21 -7.49
N ALA A 66 -7.37 -0.17 -6.45
CA ALA A 66 -7.90 -0.90 -5.30
C ALA A 66 -8.87 -0.03 -4.48
N LEU A 67 -8.56 1.25 -4.29
CA LEU A 67 -9.42 2.20 -3.59
C LEU A 67 -10.76 2.39 -4.32
N ARG A 68 -10.74 2.60 -5.65
CA ARG A 68 -11.96 2.69 -6.45
C ARG A 68 -12.83 1.43 -6.36
N GLN A 69 -12.20 0.25 -6.36
CA GLN A 69 -12.93 -1.02 -6.23
C GLN A 69 -13.55 -1.20 -4.83
N ALA A 70 -12.91 -0.65 -3.80
CA ALA A 70 -13.42 -0.67 -2.43
C ALA A 70 -14.43 0.46 -2.13
N GLY A 71 -14.68 1.37 -3.08
CA GLY A 71 -15.68 2.43 -2.96
C GLY A 71 -15.19 3.73 -2.30
N TYR A 72 -13.88 3.98 -2.34
CA TYR A 72 -13.27 5.24 -1.89
C TYR A 72 -13.04 6.22 -3.05
#